data_AF-A0A7S1AJL7-F1
#
_entry.id   AF-A0A7S1AJL7-F1
#
_cell.length_a   1.000
_cell.length_b   1.000
_cell.length_c   1.000
_cell.angle_alpha   90.00
_cell.angle_beta   90.00
_cell.angle_gamma   90.00
#
_symmetry.space_group_name_H-M   'P 1'
#
loop_
_entity.id
_entity.type
_entity.pdbx_description
1 polymer ?
#
loop_
_entity_poly.entity_id
_entity_poly.type
_entity_poly.pdbx_seq_one_letter_code
_entity_poly.pdbx_strand_id
1 'polypeptide(L)'
;MHQMPCADVAFVTDVEGNLNFFTRWVQSSRVLVFEAGRLDFVHEHAYFVYGGDVMDKGPGGVRLARLLVSLKRRYPERVRLLVGNRDLNKLRFTAELGEADMARPVDDIPCMPWDTVCLREHLERVATASGLKLEEVNTQPERLRYMLQHTLGCPDSFELRREEVALERSCELAEVTDDEVVEHFVDDITAGRGGALR
;
A
#
# COMPACT_ATOMS: atom_id res chain seq x y z
N MET A 1 20.79 -17.49 -40.69
CA MET A 1 20.69 -16.58 -39.55
C MET A 1 19.32 -16.74 -38.93
N HIS A 2 19.22 -17.42 -37.78
CA HIS A 2 17.99 -17.38 -36.99
C HIS A 2 17.94 -16.00 -36.34
N GLN A 3 17.01 -15.14 -36.75
CA GLN A 3 16.76 -13.86 -36.09
C GLN A 3 16.33 -14.19 -34.66
N MET A 4 17.12 -13.82 -33.65
CA MET A 4 16.64 -13.93 -32.28
C MET A 4 15.37 -13.06 -32.19
N PRO A 5 14.25 -13.62 -31.71
CA PRO A 5 13.03 -12.85 -31.57
C PRO A 5 13.30 -11.61 -30.70
N CYS A 6 12.86 -10.46 -31.20
CA CYS A 6 13.02 -9.19 -30.49
C CYS A 6 12.22 -9.25 -29.18
N ALA A 7 12.81 -8.83 -28.06
CA ALA A 7 12.13 -8.81 -26.78
C ALA A 7 11.15 -7.63 -26.73
N ASP A 8 9.89 -7.91 -26.38
CA ASP A 8 8.90 -6.87 -26.11
C ASP A 8 8.87 -6.59 -24.60
N VAL A 9 9.12 -5.34 -24.21
CA VAL A 9 9.16 -4.90 -22.82
C VAL A 9 8.03 -3.92 -22.57
N ALA A 10 7.20 -4.16 -21.55
CA ALA A 10 6.24 -3.18 -21.07
C ALA A 10 6.66 -2.61 -19.71
N PHE A 11 6.40 -1.32 -19.54
CA PHE A 11 6.69 -0.56 -18.34
C PHE A 11 5.45 0.22 -17.90
N VAL A 12 5.13 0.16 -16.61
CA VAL A 12 4.09 0.99 -15.97
C VAL A 12 4.48 1.27 -14.52
N THR A 13 4.09 2.42 -14.00
CA THR A 13 4.46 2.92 -12.67
C THR A 13 3.34 3.79 -12.13
N ASP A 14 3.37 4.12 -10.84
CA ASP A 14 2.51 5.12 -10.21
C ASP A 14 1.01 4.84 -10.46
N VAL A 15 0.64 3.56 -10.43
CA VAL A 15 -0.78 3.16 -10.51
C VAL A 15 -1.51 3.54 -9.23
N GLU A 16 -0.80 3.56 -8.09
CA GLU A 16 -1.29 4.04 -6.80
C GLU A 16 -2.64 3.41 -6.40
N GLY A 17 -2.83 2.10 -6.66
CA GLY A 17 -4.04 1.34 -6.34
C GLY A 17 -5.21 1.50 -7.31
N ASN A 18 -5.04 2.25 -8.40
CA ASN A 18 -6.08 2.44 -9.41
C ASN A 18 -6.20 1.23 -10.36
N LEU A 19 -6.89 0.18 -9.90
CA LEU A 19 -7.10 -1.04 -10.69
C LEU A 19 -7.84 -0.81 -12.01
N ASN A 20 -8.72 0.19 -12.08
CA ASN A 20 -9.43 0.53 -13.32
C ASN A 20 -8.46 1.07 -14.38
N PHE A 21 -7.52 1.93 -13.98
CA PHE A 21 -6.43 2.38 -14.85
C PHE A 21 -5.57 1.20 -15.29
N PHE A 22 -5.09 0.40 -14.34
CA PHE A 22 -4.22 -0.74 -14.65
C PHE A 22 -4.90 -1.75 -15.58
N THR A 23 -6.18 -2.04 -15.37
CA THR A 23 -6.95 -2.96 -16.20
C THR A 23 -7.04 -2.45 -17.64
N ARG A 24 -7.37 -1.18 -17.85
CA ARG A 24 -7.39 -0.57 -19.19
C ARG A 24 -6.01 -0.57 -19.83
N TRP A 25 -4.96 -0.29 -19.05
CA TRP A 25 -3.59 -0.33 -19.53
C TRP A 25 -3.21 -1.75 -20.01
N VAL A 26 -3.52 -2.79 -19.23
CA VAL A 26 -3.28 -4.20 -19.62
C VAL A 26 -4.08 -4.57 -20.87
N GLN A 27 -5.34 -4.14 -21.01
CA GLN A 27 -6.15 -4.39 -22.21
C GLN A 27 -5.55 -3.82 -23.50
N SER A 28 -4.78 -2.73 -23.39
CA SER A 28 -4.07 -2.13 -24.51
C SER A 28 -2.64 -2.65 -24.70
N SER A 29 -2.15 -3.48 -23.77
CA SER A 29 -0.77 -3.97 -23.77
C SER A 29 -0.57 -5.09 -24.79
N ARG A 30 0.62 -5.10 -25.41
CA ARG A 30 1.09 -6.23 -26.25
C ARG A 30 1.85 -7.29 -25.45
N VAL A 31 2.16 -7.00 -24.18
CA VAL A 31 3.03 -7.82 -23.31
C VAL A 31 2.20 -8.60 -22.29
N LEU A 32 1.21 -7.95 -21.69
CA LEU A 32 0.40 -8.53 -20.62
C LEU A 32 -1.06 -8.70 -21.02
N VAL A 33 -1.70 -9.72 -20.48
CA VAL A 33 -3.12 -10.01 -20.64
C VAL A 33 -3.71 -10.50 -19.31
N PHE A 34 -5.02 -10.35 -19.13
CA PHE A 34 -5.75 -11.05 -18.07
C PHE A 34 -6.29 -12.39 -18.59
N GLU A 35 -5.84 -13.49 -18.00
CA GLU A 35 -6.35 -14.84 -18.27
C GLU A 35 -6.97 -15.40 -16.98
N ALA A 36 -8.25 -15.79 -17.04
CA ALA A 36 -8.96 -16.37 -15.89
C ALA A 36 -8.79 -15.56 -14.58
N GLY A 37 -8.78 -14.22 -14.67
CA GLY A 37 -8.64 -13.31 -13.53
C GLY A 37 -7.22 -13.09 -13.02
N ARG A 38 -6.18 -13.60 -13.70
CA ARG A 38 -4.77 -13.38 -13.34
C ARG A 38 -3.99 -12.73 -14.48
N LEU A 39 -2.91 -12.01 -14.16
CA LEU A 39 -1.99 -11.50 -15.17
C LEU A 39 -1.21 -12.64 -15.82
N ASP A 40 -1.04 -12.62 -17.13
CA ASP A 40 -0.13 -13.52 -17.85
C ASP A 40 0.57 -12.78 -19.01
N PHE A 41 1.62 -13.40 -19.55
CA PHE A 41 2.33 -12.89 -20.72
C PHE A 41 1.66 -13.35 -22.02
N VAL A 42 1.57 -12.46 -23.00
CA VAL A 42 1.01 -12.78 -24.32
C VAL A 42 1.91 -13.74 -25.12
N HIS A 43 3.23 -13.73 -24.87
CA HIS A 43 4.19 -14.62 -25.54
C HIS A 43 5.48 -14.83 -24.73
N GLU A 44 6.37 -15.72 -25.21
CA GLU A 44 7.58 -16.14 -24.49
C GLU A 44 8.65 -15.05 -24.36
N HIS A 45 8.76 -14.17 -25.36
CA HIS A 45 9.73 -13.06 -25.40
C HIS A 45 9.22 -11.74 -24.80
N ALA A 46 8.17 -11.81 -23.97
CA ALA A 46 7.58 -10.67 -23.29
C ALA A 46 8.21 -10.47 -21.90
N TYR A 47 8.52 -9.23 -21.55
CA TYR A 47 9.10 -8.82 -20.27
C TYR A 47 8.31 -7.67 -19.66
N PHE A 48 8.22 -7.62 -18.34
CA PHE A 48 7.45 -6.61 -17.64
C PHE A 48 8.25 -5.96 -16.52
N VAL A 49 8.20 -4.64 -16.47
CA VAL A 49 8.80 -3.83 -15.41
C VAL A 49 7.70 -2.98 -14.78
N TYR A 50 7.51 -3.12 -13.47
CA TYR A 50 6.67 -2.22 -12.69
C TYR A 50 7.58 -1.23 -11.94
N GLY A 51 7.34 0.07 -12.13
CA GLY A 51 8.24 1.14 -11.67
C GLY A 51 8.17 1.49 -10.18
N GLY A 52 7.15 1.01 -9.47
CA GLY A 52 6.90 1.32 -8.06
C GLY A 52 5.64 2.15 -7.87
N ASP A 53 5.40 2.56 -6.63
CA ASP A 53 4.22 3.29 -6.18
C ASP A 53 2.93 2.52 -6.50
N VAL A 54 2.81 1.35 -5.85
CA VAL A 54 1.70 0.41 -6.04
C VAL A 54 0.44 0.85 -5.28
N MET A 55 0.60 1.44 -4.10
CA MET A 55 -0.47 1.75 -3.15
C MET A 55 -0.78 3.26 -3.08
N ASP A 56 -1.85 3.63 -2.34
CA ASP A 56 -2.10 4.93 -1.67
C ASP A 56 -3.34 5.72 -2.09
N LYS A 57 -3.75 5.69 -3.36
CA LYS A 57 -4.83 6.57 -3.87
C LYS A 57 -6.09 5.86 -4.34
N GLY A 58 -5.96 4.61 -4.74
CA GLY A 58 -7.05 3.81 -5.30
C GLY A 58 -7.46 2.64 -4.40
N PRO A 59 -8.71 2.16 -4.52
CA PRO A 59 -9.30 1.11 -3.69
C PRO A 59 -8.80 -0.31 -4.01
N GLY A 60 -7.82 -0.44 -4.90
CA GLY A 60 -7.36 -1.70 -5.44
C GLY A 60 -5.89 -2.00 -5.15
N GLY A 61 -5.27 -1.28 -4.22
CA GLY A 61 -3.85 -1.40 -3.92
C GLY A 61 -3.43 -2.83 -3.55
N VAL A 62 -4.14 -3.46 -2.62
CA VAL A 62 -3.78 -4.80 -2.11
C VAL A 62 -3.89 -5.84 -3.21
N ARG A 63 -5.00 -5.80 -3.95
CA ARG A 63 -5.23 -6.67 -5.09
C ARG A 63 -4.22 -6.44 -6.20
N LEU A 64 -3.83 -5.19 -6.49
CA LEU A 64 -2.79 -4.87 -7.46
C LEU A 64 -1.43 -5.46 -7.04
N ALA A 65 -1.01 -5.26 -5.79
CA ALA A 65 0.22 -5.84 -5.28
C ALA A 65 0.23 -7.37 -5.43
N ARG A 66 -0.87 -8.04 -5.07
CA ARG A 66 -1.01 -9.50 -5.23
C ARG A 66 -0.91 -9.94 -6.70
N LEU A 67 -1.50 -9.20 -7.64
CA LEU A 67 -1.37 -9.49 -9.07
C LEU A 67 0.09 -9.39 -9.54
N LEU A 68 0.80 -8.32 -9.15
CA LEU A 68 2.19 -8.08 -9.50
C LEU A 68 3.13 -9.14 -8.91
N VAL A 69 2.97 -9.45 -7.62
CA VAL A 69 3.77 -10.46 -6.92
C VAL A 69 3.50 -11.86 -7.46
N SER A 70 2.24 -12.20 -7.74
CA SER A 70 1.88 -13.47 -8.38
C SER A 70 2.53 -13.64 -9.75
N LEU A 71 2.55 -12.58 -10.56
CA LEU A 71 3.22 -12.59 -11.86
C LEU A 71 4.74 -12.74 -11.70
N LYS A 72 5.36 -12.01 -10.75
CA LYS A 72 6.80 -12.12 -10.43
C LYS A 72 7.20 -13.51 -9.98
N ARG A 73 6.41 -14.17 -9.13
CA ARG A 73 6.67 -15.53 -8.64
C ARG A 73 6.63 -16.56 -9.76
N ARG A 74 5.69 -16.43 -10.70
CA ARG A 74 5.58 -17.32 -11.87
C ARG A 74 6.69 -17.08 -12.89
N TYR A 75 7.12 -15.83 -13.05
CA TYR A 75 8.09 -15.43 -14.07
C TYR A 75 9.23 -14.59 -13.48
N PRO A 76 10.06 -15.17 -12.59
CA PRO A 76 11.06 -14.43 -11.82
C PRO A 76 12.08 -13.71 -12.71
N GLU A 77 12.44 -14.28 -13.86
CA GLU A 77 13.42 -13.68 -14.78
C GLU A 77 12.81 -12.67 -15.77
N ARG A 78 11.49 -12.67 -15.96
CA ARG A 78 10.82 -11.79 -16.93
C ARG A 78 10.09 -10.61 -16.29
N VAL A 79 9.92 -10.63 -14.97
CA VAL A 79 9.28 -9.55 -14.22
C VAL A 79 10.32 -8.85 -13.34
N ARG A 80 10.33 -7.52 -13.37
CA ARG A 80 11.10 -6.68 -12.45
C ARG A 80 10.13 -5.75 -11.72
N LEU A 81 10.13 -5.82 -10.40
CA LEU A 81 9.36 -4.92 -9.55
C LEU A 81 10.37 -3.97 -8.92
N LEU A 82 10.30 -2.69 -9.30
CA LEU A 82 11.03 -1.63 -8.64
C LEU A 82 10.22 -1.14 -7.45
N VAL A 83 10.91 -0.59 -6.46
CA VAL A 83 10.29 -0.08 -5.23
C VAL A 83 10.28 1.43 -5.33
N GLY A 84 9.08 2.00 -5.32
CA GLY A 84 8.87 3.45 -5.34
C GLY A 84 9.05 4.06 -3.96
N ASN A 85 9.07 5.39 -3.88
CA ASN A 85 9.21 6.10 -2.61
C ASN A 85 7.98 5.88 -1.71
N ARG A 86 6.77 5.77 -2.28
CA ARG A 86 5.57 5.49 -1.49
C ARG A 86 5.57 4.07 -0.93
N ASP A 87 6.07 3.11 -1.69
CA ASP A 87 6.21 1.74 -1.22
C ASP A 87 7.20 1.66 -0.04
N LEU A 88 8.37 2.30 -0.16
CA LEU A 88 9.38 2.35 0.92
C LEU A 88 8.85 3.04 2.18
N ASN A 89 8.05 4.09 2.02
CA ASN A 89 7.49 4.82 3.13
C ASN A 89 6.59 3.96 4.03
N LYS A 90 6.01 2.86 3.52
CA LYS A 90 5.20 1.95 4.33
C LYS A 90 6.03 1.19 5.34
N LEU A 91 7.33 1.00 5.11
CA LEU A 91 8.24 0.39 6.09
C LEU A 91 8.30 1.16 7.42
N ARG A 92 7.89 2.43 7.43
CA ARG A 92 7.80 3.25 8.65
C ARG A 92 6.79 2.70 9.66
N PHE A 93 5.73 2.02 9.21
CA PHE A 93 4.66 1.57 10.10
C PHE A 93 5.14 0.60 11.18
N THR A 94 6.08 -0.31 10.87
CA THR A 94 6.62 -1.25 11.87
C THR A 94 7.43 -0.56 12.96
N ALA A 95 8.01 0.61 12.66
CA ALA A 95 8.76 1.40 13.63
C ALA A 95 7.86 2.36 14.42
N GLU A 96 7.08 3.19 13.73
CA GLU A 96 6.30 4.28 14.33
C GLU A 96 4.99 3.83 14.99
N LEU A 97 4.50 2.63 14.64
CA LEU A 97 3.35 2.00 15.33
C LEU A 97 3.82 0.87 16.26
N GLY A 98 5.12 0.57 16.33
CA GLY A 98 5.66 -0.45 17.22
C GLY A 98 5.54 -0.05 18.70
N GLU A 99 5.51 -1.04 19.59
CA GLU A 99 5.33 -0.83 21.05
C GLU A 99 6.29 0.22 21.63
N ALA A 100 7.55 0.22 21.18
CA ALA A 100 8.56 1.16 21.65
C ALA A 100 8.23 2.62 21.31
N ASP A 101 7.75 2.90 20.10
CA ASP A 101 7.39 4.27 19.70
C ASP A 101 6.01 4.68 20.21
N MET A 102 5.08 3.72 20.35
CA MET A 102 3.79 3.95 21.02
C MET A 102 3.96 4.34 22.49
N ALA A 103 4.96 3.78 23.18
CA ALA A 103 5.30 4.11 24.56
C ALA A 103 6.09 5.44 24.71
N ARG A 104 6.57 6.01 23.61
CA ARG A 104 7.32 7.27 23.64
C ARG A 104 6.40 8.44 23.97
N PRO A 105 6.81 9.36 24.87
CA PRO A 105 6.07 10.59 25.11
C PRO A 105 5.86 11.37 23.81
N VAL A 106 4.62 11.84 23.59
CA VAL A 106 4.27 12.54 22.34
C VAL A 106 5.11 13.81 22.16
N ASP A 107 5.51 14.48 23.25
CA ASP A 107 6.41 15.65 23.23
C ASP A 107 7.80 15.34 22.66
N ASP A 108 8.25 14.10 22.81
CA ASP A 108 9.58 13.72 22.34
C ASP A 108 9.57 13.40 20.83
N ILE A 109 8.39 13.26 20.20
CA ILE A 109 8.26 12.92 18.78
C ILE A 109 8.38 14.21 17.95
N PRO A 110 9.45 14.36 17.15
CA PRO A 110 9.67 15.58 16.40
C PRO A 110 8.63 15.76 15.29
N CYS A 111 8.32 17.01 14.99
CA CYS A 111 7.56 17.36 13.80
C CYS A 111 8.37 17.04 12.53
N MET A 112 7.68 16.61 11.48
CA MET A 112 8.34 16.42 10.18
C MET A 112 8.67 17.79 9.58
N PRO A 113 9.88 18.01 9.06
CA PRO A 113 10.31 19.35 8.64
C PRO A 113 9.61 19.87 7.37
N TRP A 114 8.88 19.01 6.67
CA TRP A 114 8.11 19.35 5.46
C TRP A 114 6.60 19.35 5.67
N ASP A 115 6.12 19.15 6.90
CA ASP A 115 4.69 19.31 7.22
C ASP A 115 4.50 20.36 8.32
N THR A 116 3.31 20.94 8.33
CA THR A 116 2.87 22.01 9.22
C THR A 116 2.19 21.50 10.49
N VAL A 117 1.78 20.23 10.53
CA VAL A 117 1.05 19.64 11.66
C VAL A 117 1.88 18.55 12.31
N CYS A 118 2.21 18.72 13.59
CA CYS A 118 2.90 17.72 14.39
C CYS A 118 1.91 16.68 14.94
N LEU A 119 2.40 15.50 15.34
CA LEU A 119 1.55 14.46 15.94
C LEU A 119 0.79 14.98 17.17
N ARG A 120 1.45 15.75 18.05
CA ARG A 120 0.81 16.41 19.20
C ARG A 120 -0.41 17.22 18.78
N GLU A 121 -0.23 18.13 17.83
CA GLU A 121 -1.31 19.04 17.37
C GLU A 121 -2.46 18.25 16.74
N HIS A 122 -2.15 17.18 16.00
CA HIS A 122 -3.15 16.29 15.45
C HIS A 122 -3.98 15.62 16.57
N LEU A 123 -3.32 15.01 17.56
CA LEU A 123 -3.98 14.35 18.67
C LEU A 123 -4.80 15.34 19.52
N GLU A 124 -4.32 16.57 19.72
CA GLU A 124 -5.07 17.62 20.43
C GLU A 124 -6.36 18.00 19.70
N ARG A 125 -6.35 18.05 18.36
CA ARG A 125 -7.56 18.28 17.56
C ARG A 125 -8.55 17.13 17.70
N VAL A 126 -8.08 15.88 17.67
CA VAL A 126 -8.93 14.70 17.84
C VAL A 126 -9.51 14.62 19.26
N ALA A 127 -8.69 14.84 20.29
CA ALA A 127 -9.10 14.94 21.69
C ALA A 127 -10.19 16.00 21.88
N THR A 128 -9.99 17.20 21.32
CA THR A 128 -10.98 18.29 21.39
C THR A 128 -12.29 17.93 20.70
N ALA A 129 -12.23 17.31 19.51
CA ALA A 129 -13.41 16.94 18.75
C ALA A 129 -14.22 15.80 19.41
N SER A 130 -13.54 14.88 20.09
CA SER A 130 -14.14 13.72 20.77
C SER A 130 -14.53 13.97 22.22
N GLY A 131 -13.99 15.03 22.86
CA GLY A 131 -14.14 15.29 24.29
C GLY A 131 -13.31 14.36 25.17
N LEU A 132 -12.32 13.67 24.60
CA LEU A 132 -11.40 12.75 25.29
C LEU A 132 -10.08 13.43 25.65
N LYS A 133 -9.27 12.80 26.51
CA LYS A 133 -7.91 13.24 26.78
C LYS A 133 -6.95 12.80 25.67
N LEU A 134 -5.81 13.48 25.58
CA LEU A 134 -4.76 13.20 24.60
C LEU A 134 -4.28 11.74 24.68
N GLU A 135 -4.11 11.22 25.89
CA GLU A 135 -3.66 9.84 26.13
C GLU A 135 -4.67 8.80 25.67
N GLU A 136 -5.97 9.13 25.69
CA GLU A 136 -7.05 8.24 25.27
C GLU A 136 -7.17 8.16 23.75
N VAL A 137 -6.81 9.23 23.04
CA VAL A 137 -6.84 9.26 21.55
C VAL A 137 -5.50 8.86 20.92
N ASN A 138 -4.42 8.77 21.69
CA ASN A 138 -3.10 8.33 21.22
C ASN A 138 -3.07 6.80 21.00
N THR A 139 -3.78 6.34 19.98
CA THR A 139 -3.89 4.93 19.59
C THR A 139 -3.13 4.65 18.28
N GLN A 140 -2.86 3.38 17.96
CA GLN A 140 -2.24 3.02 16.68
C GLN A 140 -3.07 3.46 15.47
N PRO A 141 -4.42 3.26 15.44
CA PRO A 141 -5.24 3.80 14.36
C PRO A 141 -5.06 5.29 14.12
N GLU A 142 -5.02 6.08 15.20
CA GLU A 142 -4.93 7.54 15.09
C GLU A 142 -3.55 8.01 14.67
N ARG A 143 -2.49 7.35 15.15
CA ARG A 143 -1.14 7.59 14.62
C ARG A 143 -1.04 7.20 13.15
N LEU A 144 -1.67 6.11 12.73
CA LEU A 144 -1.68 5.71 11.31
C LEU A 144 -2.43 6.73 10.45
N ARG A 145 -3.61 7.21 10.88
CA ARG A 145 -4.35 8.29 10.21
C ARG A 145 -3.50 9.55 10.08
N TYR A 146 -2.83 9.95 11.16
CA TYR A 146 -1.86 11.04 11.12
C TYR A 146 -0.76 10.78 10.08
N MET A 147 -0.10 9.62 10.11
CA MET A 147 0.97 9.30 9.16
C MET A 147 0.48 9.40 7.72
N LEU A 148 -0.66 8.80 7.40
CA LEU A 148 -1.25 8.78 6.06
C LEU A 148 -1.63 10.18 5.57
N GLN A 149 -2.28 10.98 6.41
CA GLN A 149 -2.73 12.33 6.05
C GLN A 149 -1.58 13.33 5.95
N HIS A 150 -0.73 13.36 6.97
CA HIS A 150 0.24 14.43 7.20
C HIS A 150 1.61 14.10 6.60
N THR A 151 2.11 12.90 6.89
CA THR A 151 3.51 12.57 6.52
C THR A 151 3.64 11.86 5.17
N LEU A 152 2.56 11.22 4.67
CA LEU A 152 2.58 10.37 3.48
C LEU A 152 1.67 10.87 2.34
N GLY A 153 0.87 11.92 2.57
CA GLY A 153 0.05 12.55 1.53
C GLY A 153 -1.02 11.64 0.92
N CYS A 154 -1.55 10.68 1.67
CA CYS A 154 -2.54 9.70 1.23
C CYS A 154 -3.70 9.55 2.26
N PRO A 155 -4.43 10.63 2.55
CA PRO A 155 -5.42 10.67 3.64
C PRO A 155 -6.51 9.60 3.52
N ASP A 156 -6.94 9.25 2.30
CA ASP A 156 -8.03 8.29 2.09
C ASP A 156 -7.58 6.82 2.25
N SER A 157 -6.26 6.57 2.35
CA SER A 157 -5.71 5.20 2.40
C SER A 157 -6.23 4.36 3.55
N PHE A 158 -6.61 4.97 4.68
CA PHE A 158 -7.13 4.22 5.82
C PHE A 158 -8.47 3.56 5.47
N GLU A 159 -9.39 4.32 4.89
CA GLU A 159 -10.72 3.82 4.52
C GLU A 159 -10.68 2.95 3.25
N LEU A 160 -9.82 3.29 2.28
CA LEU A 160 -9.56 2.42 1.13
C LEU A 160 -8.99 1.05 1.55
N ARG A 161 -8.18 1.02 2.62
CA ARG A 161 -7.70 -0.24 3.19
C ARG A 161 -8.84 -1.00 3.87
N ARG A 162 -9.74 -0.32 4.59
CA ARG A 162 -10.93 -0.95 5.18
C ARG A 162 -11.77 -1.66 4.11
N GLU A 163 -11.93 -1.05 2.94
CA GLU A 163 -12.60 -1.67 1.80
C GLU A 163 -11.91 -2.96 1.34
N GLU A 164 -10.57 -2.96 1.21
CA GLU A 164 -9.82 -4.18 0.86
C GLU A 164 -9.96 -5.28 1.91
N VAL A 165 -9.91 -4.94 3.20
CA VAL A 165 -10.12 -5.91 4.30
C VAL A 165 -11.52 -6.50 4.28
N ALA A 166 -12.55 -5.67 4.10
CA ALA A 166 -13.93 -6.12 4.00
C ALA A 166 -14.15 -7.07 2.81
N LEU A 167 -13.58 -6.72 1.65
CA LEU A 167 -13.61 -7.57 0.45
C LEU A 167 -12.93 -8.91 0.68
N GLU A 168 -11.76 -8.93 1.33
CA GLU A 168 -11.03 -10.16 1.64
C GLU A 168 -11.80 -11.08 2.58
N ARG A 169 -12.47 -10.50 3.56
CA ARG A 169 -13.27 -11.23 4.55
C ARG A 169 -14.68 -11.55 4.08
N SER A 170 -15.12 -10.97 2.96
CA SER A 170 -16.50 -11.05 2.47
C SER A 170 -17.51 -10.59 3.54
N CYS A 171 -17.22 -9.46 4.19
CA CYS A 171 -18.07 -8.84 5.22
C CYS A 171 -18.38 -7.38 4.86
N GLU A 172 -19.30 -6.76 5.61
CA GLU A 172 -19.65 -5.35 5.43
C GLU A 172 -18.54 -4.43 6.00
N LEU A 173 -18.41 -3.22 5.45
CA LEU A 173 -17.40 -2.25 5.90
C LEU A 173 -17.49 -1.93 7.40
N ALA A 174 -18.71 -1.86 7.93
CA ALA A 174 -18.99 -1.55 9.33
C ALA A 174 -18.53 -2.66 10.30
N GLU A 175 -18.26 -3.86 9.79
CA GLU A 175 -17.75 -4.98 10.59
C GLU A 175 -16.22 -4.97 10.73
N VAL A 176 -15.52 -4.18 9.89
CA VAL A 176 -14.06 -4.07 9.95
C VAL A 176 -13.67 -2.99 10.96
N THR A 177 -12.93 -3.37 11.99
CA THR A 177 -12.47 -2.45 13.04
C THR A 177 -11.26 -1.65 12.59
N ASP A 178 -10.99 -0.54 13.29
CA ASP A 178 -9.80 0.27 13.05
C ASP A 178 -8.50 -0.50 13.35
N ASP A 179 -8.51 -1.35 14.39
CA ASP A 179 -7.36 -2.19 14.74
C ASP A 179 -7.08 -3.22 13.64
N GLU A 180 -8.10 -3.80 13.01
CA GLU A 180 -7.94 -4.72 11.88
C GLU A 180 -7.35 -4.02 10.66
N VAL A 181 -7.69 -2.75 10.42
CA VAL A 181 -7.07 -1.94 9.35
C VAL A 181 -5.59 -1.74 9.62
N VAL A 182 -5.23 -1.38 10.86
CA VAL A 182 -3.83 -1.21 11.28
C VAL A 182 -3.05 -2.51 11.13
N GLU A 183 -3.59 -3.62 11.65
CA GLU A 183 -2.97 -4.95 11.56
C GLU A 183 -2.70 -5.32 10.10
N HIS A 184 -3.66 -5.08 9.20
CA HIS A 184 -3.51 -5.37 7.77
C HIS A 184 -2.39 -4.54 7.11
N PHE A 185 -2.22 -3.26 7.47
CA PHE A 185 -1.08 -2.45 7.01
C PHE A 185 0.26 -2.98 7.53
N VAL A 186 0.32 -3.37 8.80
CA VAL A 186 1.55 -3.83 9.45
C VAL A 186 1.95 -5.23 8.96
N ASP A 187 1.00 -6.12 8.72
CA ASP A 187 1.25 -7.48 8.23
C ASP A 187 1.78 -7.52 6.79
N ASP A 188 1.42 -6.53 5.95
CA ASP A 188 1.97 -6.37 4.60
C ASP A 188 3.48 -6.23 4.57
N ILE A 189 4.06 -5.59 5.59
CA ILE A 189 5.50 -5.29 5.67
C ILE A 189 6.24 -6.14 6.71
N THR A 190 5.52 -6.84 7.59
CA THR A 190 6.13 -7.62 8.66
C THR A 190 6.69 -8.93 8.14
N ALA A 191 7.97 -9.17 8.44
CA ALA A 191 8.62 -10.39 8.03
C ALA A 191 8.03 -11.61 8.77
N GLY A 192 7.36 -12.50 8.03
CA GLY A 192 6.91 -13.82 8.50
C GLY A 192 5.40 -13.95 8.54
N ARG A 193 4.66 -12.83 8.42
CA ARG A 193 3.21 -12.75 8.66
C ARG A 193 2.32 -12.82 7.42
N GLY A 194 2.91 -12.77 6.21
CA GLY A 194 2.26 -13.25 5.00
C GLY A 194 1.39 -12.23 4.22
N GLY A 195 1.63 -10.93 4.35
CA GLY A 195 0.89 -9.93 3.57
C GLY A 195 1.30 -9.79 2.09
N ALA A 196 0.64 -8.88 1.37
CA ALA A 196 0.63 -8.77 -0.09
C ALA A 196 1.98 -8.43 -0.75
N LEU A 197 2.98 -7.98 0.04
CA LEU A 197 4.33 -7.64 -0.43
C LEU A 197 5.34 -8.80 -0.30
N ARG A 198 4.88 -10.01 0.07
CA ARG A 198 5.69 -11.24 0.04
C ARG A 198 5.35 -12.10 -1.15
#